data_AF-A0A2E1LAL2-F1
#
_entry.id   AF-A0A2E1LAL2-F1
#
_cell.length_a   1.000
_cell.length_b   1.000
_cell.length_c   1.000
_cell.angle_alpha   90.00
_cell.angle_beta   90.00
_cell.angle_gamma   90.00
#
_symmetry.space_group_name_H-M   'P 1'
#
loop_
_entity.id
_entity.type
_entity.pdbx_description
1 polymer ?
#
loop_
_entity_poly.entity_id
_entity_poly.type
_entity_poly.pdbx_seq_one_letter_code
_entity_poly.pdbx_strand_id
1 'polypeptide(L)'
;MLCFAVDVTTVAEFYSRAFSPELFFGLRMVINIGSLLVMLWLFALAYLVWRADSKSLQNRFIATLLAVEGFKCIWIALDVFPFIPEWNSFWVVAWKIKFDFFFSMQIAAIFLYFCFPIYYKIRGLGFMYRPALQKHAYYIPLVIGISLWLMIQGLPPFAVDNLSWIECTAAGTEPIVHEFLGTSSATAVTSGINTTFPNGLCPAALDNTIGEEPFGIWAIVFAQTPVSILALLFIRSSLKKNLESNDVQDLKSNNVKEKNQISKSFYIGFIGKVIGSI
;
A
#
# COMPACT_ATOMS: atom_id res chain seq x y z
N MET A 1 42.54 -20.61 -18.39
CA MET A 1 41.18 -20.71 -18.92
C MET A 1 40.30 -21.25 -17.80
N LEU A 2 39.87 -20.37 -16.90
CA LEU A 2 38.96 -20.72 -15.81
C LEU A 2 37.61 -20.13 -16.20
N CYS A 3 36.66 -21.02 -16.53
CA CYS A 3 35.27 -20.64 -16.69
C CYS A 3 34.78 -20.09 -15.35
N PHE A 4 34.52 -18.78 -15.30
CA PHE A 4 33.58 -18.23 -14.33
C PHE A 4 32.21 -18.80 -14.71
N ALA A 5 31.76 -19.79 -13.94
CA ALA A 5 30.34 -20.08 -13.87
C ALA A 5 29.69 -18.80 -13.34
N VAL A 6 28.98 -18.10 -14.20
CA VAL A 6 28.00 -17.12 -13.75
C VAL A 6 26.93 -17.98 -13.07
N ASP A 7 26.91 -17.99 -11.74
CA ASP A 7 25.87 -18.67 -10.98
C ASP A 7 24.55 -17.97 -11.28
N VAL A 8 23.80 -18.52 -12.23
CA VAL A 8 22.44 -18.09 -12.55
C VAL A 8 21.57 -18.55 -11.40
N THR A 9 20.98 -17.62 -10.64
CA THR A 9 20.09 -18.00 -9.54
C THR A 9 18.84 -18.66 -10.11
N THR A 10 18.74 -19.98 -9.95
CA THR A 10 17.54 -20.70 -10.38
C THR A 10 16.37 -20.36 -9.47
N VAL A 11 15.14 -20.48 -9.97
CA VAL A 11 13.92 -20.23 -9.16
C VAL A 11 13.91 -21.10 -7.88
N ALA A 12 14.44 -22.31 -7.96
CA ALA A 12 14.56 -23.21 -6.81
C ALA A 12 15.57 -22.68 -5.77
N GLU A 13 16.72 -22.20 -6.22
CA GLU A 13 17.73 -21.59 -5.36
C GLU A 13 17.19 -20.31 -4.71
N PHE A 14 16.50 -19.45 -5.46
CA PHE A 14 15.86 -18.25 -4.92
C PHE A 14 14.95 -18.58 -3.72
N TYR A 15 14.04 -19.53 -3.87
CA TYR A 15 13.14 -19.89 -2.76
C TYR A 15 13.88 -20.62 -1.63
N SER A 16 14.86 -21.49 -1.93
CA SER A 16 15.65 -22.12 -0.88
C SER A 16 16.43 -21.10 -0.05
N ARG A 17 16.97 -20.07 -0.69
CA ARG A 17 17.69 -18.96 -0.06
C ARG A 17 16.73 -18.07 0.72
N ALA A 18 15.54 -17.80 0.19
CA ALA A 18 14.52 -17.02 0.88
C ALA A 18 14.15 -17.61 2.24
N PHE A 19 14.15 -18.94 2.40
CA PHE A 19 13.90 -19.64 3.66
C PHE A 19 15.15 -19.96 4.49
N SER A 20 16.32 -19.44 4.10
CA SER A 20 17.58 -19.64 4.83
C SER A 20 17.62 -18.86 6.16
N PRO A 21 18.51 -19.26 7.09
CA PRO A 21 18.74 -18.51 8.33
C PRO A 21 19.18 -17.06 8.09
N GLU A 22 19.89 -16.80 6.99
CA GLU A 22 20.41 -15.46 6.65
C GLU A 22 19.30 -14.47 6.31
N LEU A 23 18.17 -14.96 5.81
CA LEU A 23 16.96 -14.18 5.50
C LEU A 23 15.85 -14.40 6.54
N PHE A 24 16.24 -14.61 7.81
CA PHE A 24 15.34 -14.79 8.95
C PHE A 24 14.30 -15.90 8.73
N PHE A 25 14.73 -17.03 8.16
CA PHE A 25 13.88 -18.21 7.93
C PHE A 25 12.59 -17.91 7.14
N GLY A 26 12.68 -17.04 6.13
CA GLY A 26 11.54 -16.74 5.25
C GLY A 26 10.58 -15.70 5.78
N LEU A 27 10.97 -14.89 6.76
CA LEU A 27 10.13 -13.79 7.29
C LEU A 27 9.58 -12.89 6.17
N ARG A 28 10.43 -12.51 5.20
CA ARG A 28 10.02 -11.71 4.03
C ARG A 28 8.94 -12.41 3.21
N MET A 29 9.09 -13.72 2.99
CA MET A 29 8.14 -14.51 2.23
C MET A 29 6.80 -14.65 2.96
N VAL A 30 6.83 -14.83 4.29
CA VAL A 30 5.65 -14.84 5.15
C VAL A 30 4.92 -13.50 5.08
N ILE A 31 5.64 -12.37 5.10
CA ILE A 31 5.06 -11.03 4.94
C ILE A 31 4.39 -10.89 3.56
N ASN A 32 5.05 -11.33 2.49
CA ASN A 32 4.53 -11.22 1.13
C ASN A 32 3.25 -12.06 0.94
N ILE A 33 3.26 -13.32 1.39
CA ILE A 33 2.09 -14.21 1.35
C ILE A 33 0.97 -13.66 2.27
N GLY A 34 1.32 -13.17 3.45
CA GLY A 34 0.38 -12.54 4.37
C GLY A 34 -0.32 -11.32 3.74
N SER A 35 0.43 -10.48 3.04
CA SER A 35 -0.12 -9.33 2.30
C SER A 35 -1.07 -9.78 1.18
N LEU A 36 -0.74 -10.85 0.47
CA LEU A 36 -1.63 -11.45 -0.54
C LEU A 36 -2.95 -11.93 0.08
N LEU A 37 -2.89 -12.60 1.23
CA LEU A 37 -4.11 -13.05 1.94
C LEU A 37 -4.95 -11.87 2.43
N VAL A 38 -4.32 -10.82 2.96
CA VAL A 38 -5.01 -9.58 3.36
C VAL A 38 -5.68 -8.91 2.16
N MET A 39 -5.01 -8.85 1.01
CA MET A 39 -5.59 -8.34 -0.23
C MET A 39 -6.87 -9.09 -0.61
N LEU A 40 -6.81 -10.43 -0.67
CA LEU A 40 -7.96 -11.27 -0.99
C LEU A 40 -9.09 -11.10 0.02
N TRP A 41 -8.75 -11.00 1.31
CA TRP A 41 -9.71 -10.76 2.38
C TRP A 41 -10.42 -9.41 2.23
N LEU A 42 -9.68 -8.34 1.93
CA LEU A 42 -10.24 -7.01 1.70
C LEU A 42 -11.16 -6.97 0.48
N PHE A 43 -10.80 -7.65 -0.61
CA PHE A 43 -11.70 -7.78 -1.76
C PHE A 43 -12.95 -8.61 -1.46
N ALA A 44 -12.83 -9.69 -0.69
CA ALA A 44 -13.98 -10.46 -0.24
C ALA A 44 -14.92 -9.61 0.62
N LEU A 45 -14.39 -8.85 1.58
CA LEU A 45 -15.18 -7.92 2.39
C LEU A 45 -15.82 -6.81 1.55
N ALA A 46 -15.07 -6.22 0.62
CA ALA A 46 -15.60 -5.21 -0.29
C ALA A 46 -16.80 -5.75 -1.09
N TYR A 47 -16.66 -6.96 -1.63
CA TYR A 47 -17.73 -7.65 -2.36
C TYR A 47 -18.94 -7.95 -1.47
N LEU A 48 -18.74 -8.46 -0.25
CA LEU A 48 -19.82 -8.74 0.70
C LEU A 48 -20.57 -7.47 1.12
N VAL A 49 -19.86 -6.38 1.42
CA VAL A 49 -20.46 -5.09 1.79
C VAL A 49 -21.27 -4.52 0.62
N TRP A 50 -20.73 -4.60 -0.60
CA TRP A 50 -21.43 -4.17 -1.81
C TRP A 50 -22.69 -5.00 -2.05
N ARG A 51 -22.62 -6.33 -1.86
CA ARG A 51 -23.73 -7.25 -2.09
C ARG A 51 -24.82 -7.15 -1.01
N ALA A 52 -24.45 -6.83 0.24
CA ALA A 52 -25.38 -6.73 1.35
C ALA A 52 -26.47 -5.66 1.12
N ASP A 53 -26.08 -4.48 0.60
CA ASP A 53 -27.01 -3.47 0.11
C ASP A 53 -26.32 -2.60 -0.95
N SER A 54 -26.53 -2.95 -2.22
CA SER A 54 -25.92 -2.25 -3.35
C SER A 54 -26.58 -0.90 -3.65
N LYS A 55 -27.71 -0.56 -3.01
CA LYS A 55 -28.39 0.73 -3.17
C LYS A 55 -27.94 1.74 -2.12
N SER A 56 -27.49 1.27 -0.95
CA SER A 56 -26.91 2.11 0.09
C SER A 56 -25.62 2.79 -0.39
N LEU A 57 -25.62 4.11 -0.47
CA LEU A 57 -24.44 4.91 -0.83
C LEU A 57 -23.30 4.72 0.19
N GLN A 58 -23.64 4.49 1.46
CA GLN A 58 -22.67 4.21 2.51
C GLN A 58 -21.95 2.87 2.27
N ASN A 59 -22.69 1.83 1.87
CA ASN A 59 -22.09 0.53 1.57
C ASN A 59 -21.19 0.61 0.34
N ARG A 60 -21.60 1.35 -0.70
CA ARG A 60 -20.74 1.61 -1.87
C ARG A 60 -19.44 2.31 -1.48
N PHE A 61 -19.51 3.31 -0.60
CA PHE A 61 -18.34 4.00 -0.09
C PHE A 61 -17.39 3.06 0.67
N ILE A 62 -17.92 2.29 1.64
CA ILE A 62 -17.10 1.36 2.42
C ILE A 62 -16.51 0.25 1.54
N ALA A 63 -17.30 -0.31 0.62
CA ALA A 63 -16.81 -1.31 -0.33
C ALA A 63 -15.69 -0.76 -1.22
N THR A 64 -15.85 0.48 -1.72
CA THR A 64 -14.82 1.13 -2.54
C THR A 64 -13.55 1.38 -1.74
N LEU A 65 -13.68 1.86 -0.50
CA LEU A 65 -12.55 2.07 0.39
C LEU A 65 -11.80 0.76 0.67
N LEU A 66 -12.52 -0.33 0.99
CA LEU A 66 -11.91 -1.64 1.20
C LEU A 66 -11.21 -2.15 -0.07
N ALA A 67 -11.79 -1.95 -1.25
CA ALA A 67 -11.16 -2.32 -2.51
C ALA A 67 -9.86 -1.53 -2.76
N VAL A 68 -9.87 -0.21 -2.54
CA VAL A 68 -8.66 0.62 -2.66
C VAL A 68 -7.56 0.18 -1.70
N GLU A 69 -7.91 -0.13 -0.46
CA GLU A 69 -6.95 -0.66 0.50
C GLU A 69 -6.41 -2.03 0.10
N GLY A 70 -7.25 -2.91 -0.43
CA GLY A 70 -6.82 -4.20 -0.98
C GLY A 70 -5.84 -4.01 -2.12
N PHE A 71 -6.14 -3.10 -3.06
CA PHE A 71 -5.26 -2.83 -4.20
C PHE A 71 -3.87 -2.34 -3.81
N LYS A 72 -3.74 -1.59 -2.70
CA LYS A 72 -2.42 -1.18 -2.21
C LYS A 72 -1.54 -2.34 -1.74
N CYS A 73 -2.15 -3.43 -1.25
CA CYS A 73 -1.41 -4.62 -0.83
C CYS A 73 -0.63 -5.26 -1.98
N ILE A 74 -0.99 -4.98 -3.25
CA ILE A 74 -0.24 -5.41 -4.45
C ILE A 74 1.24 -5.05 -4.35
N TRP A 75 1.59 -3.91 -3.74
CA TRP A 75 2.97 -3.49 -3.58
C TRP A 75 3.83 -4.56 -2.89
N ILE A 76 3.31 -5.20 -1.85
CA ILE A 76 4.04 -6.23 -1.11
C ILE A 76 3.70 -7.63 -1.65
N ALA A 77 2.45 -7.84 -2.09
CA ALA A 77 1.98 -9.14 -2.54
C ALA A 77 2.65 -9.62 -3.85
N LEU A 78 3.05 -8.71 -4.75
CA LEU A 78 3.77 -9.10 -5.97
C LEU A 78 5.18 -9.64 -5.69
N ASP A 79 5.77 -9.32 -4.54
CA ASP A 79 7.11 -9.79 -4.17
C ASP A 79 7.10 -11.26 -3.71
N VAL A 80 5.96 -11.95 -3.83
CA VAL A 80 5.90 -13.43 -3.81
C VAL A 80 6.58 -14.00 -5.06
N PHE A 81 6.51 -13.30 -6.20
CA PHE A 81 7.20 -13.74 -7.40
C PHE A 81 8.73 -13.58 -7.24
N PRO A 82 9.54 -14.45 -7.87
CA PRO A 82 10.98 -14.34 -7.81
C PRO A 82 11.43 -13.01 -8.38
N PHE A 83 11.91 -12.12 -7.52
CA PHE A 83 12.59 -10.90 -7.90
C PHE A 83 14.05 -11.32 -8.10
N ILE A 84 14.46 -11.52 -9.35
CA ILE A 84 15.81 -11.97 -9.74
C ILE A 84 16.22 -11.32 -11.07
N PRO A 85 17.53 -11.11 -11.35
CA PRO A 85 18.02 -10.46 -12.57
C PRO A 85 17.59 -11.16 -13.87
N GLU A 86 17.43 -12.47 -13.87
CA GLU A 86 17.00 -13.25 -15.03
C GLU A 86 15.58 -12.87 -15.49
N TRP A 87 14.76 -12.39 -14.55
CA TRP A 87 13.39 -11.95 -14.80
C TRP A 87 13.29 -10.43 -15.01
N ASN A 88 14.41 -9.75 -15.28
CA ASN A 88 14.46 -8.29 -15.42
C ASN A 88 13.41 -7.76 -16.42
N SER A 89 13.26 -8.40 -17.59
CA SER A 89 12.26 -7.96 -18.60
C SER A 89 10.82 -7.97 -18.07
N PHE A 90 10.46 -8.95 -17.24
CA PHE A 90 9.16 -9.00 -16.58
C PHE A 90 9.06 -7.91 -15.52
N TRP A 91 10.10 -7.78 -14.69
CA TRP A 91 10.09 -6.89 -13.55
C TRP A 91 10.15 -5.41 -13.91
N VAL A 92 10.79 -5.01 -15.01
CA VAL A 92 10.75 -3.61 -15.49
C VAL A 92 9.31 -3.18 -15.77
N VAL A 93 8.51 -4.06 -16.36
CA VAL A 93 7.09 -3.78 -16.64
C VAL A 93 6.25 -3.89 -15.37
N ALA A 94 6.42 -4.99 -14.63
CA ALA A 94 5.65 -5.26 -13.42
C ALA A 94 5.90 -4.19 -12.34
N TRP A 95 7.13 -3.70 -12.20
CA TRP A 95 7.50 -2.66 -11.25
C TRP A 95 6.82 -1.33 -11.59
N LYS A 96 6.82 -0.91 -12.86
CA LYS A 96 6.12 0.32 -13.27
C LYS A 96 4.62 0.25 -12.97
N ILE A 97 3.99 -0.86 -13.33
CA ILE A 97 2.56 -1.08 -13.05
C ILE A 97 2.31 -1.09 -11.53
N LYS A 98 3.12 -1.85 -10.78
CA LYS A 98 3.05 -1.96 -9.31
C LYS A 98 3.18 -0.58 -8.65
N PHE A 99 4.14 0.21 -9.09
CA PHE A 99 4.46 1.53 -8.59
C PHE A 99 3.34 2.53 -8.87
N ASP A 100 2.97 2.71 -10.14
CA ASP A 100 1.94 3.68 -10.54
C ASP A 100 0.59 3.39 -9.91
N PHE A 101 0.24 2.11 -9.86
CA PHE A 101 -1.02 1.66 -9.31
C PHE A 101 -1.06 1.85 -7.78
N PHE A 102 0.03 1.56 -7.08
CA PHE A 102 0.12 1.78 -5.64
C PHE A 102 -0.05 3.25 -5.27
N PHE A 103 0.67 4.16 -5.94
CA PHE A 103 0.59 5.60 -5.62
C PHE A 103 -0.76 6.21 -5.99
N SER A 104 -1.33 5.81 -7.14
CA SER A 104 -2.69 6.21 -7.52
C SER A 104 -3.72 5.82 -6.45
N MET A 105 -3.65 4.57 -5.97
CA MET A 105 -4.56 4.07 -4.93
C MET A 105 -4.28 4.71 -3.57
N GLN A 106 -3.03 5.07 -3.26
CA GLN A 106 -2.69 5.77 -2.03
C GLN A 106 -3.31 7.16 -1.96
N ILE A 107 -3.17 7.93 -3.03
CA ILE A 107 -3.79 9.26 -3.13
C ILE A 107 -5.31 9.13 -3.05
N ALA A 108 -5.90 8.16 -3.77
CA ALA A 108 -7.34 7.90 -3.69
C ALA A 108 -7.80 7.54 -2.27
N ALA A 109 -7.04 6.72 -1.53
CA ALA A 109 -7.34 6.36 -0.14
C ALA A 109 -7.35 7.58 0.78
N ILE A 110 -6.38 8.48 0.64
CA ILE A 110 -6.30 9.74 1.38
C ILE A 110 -7.58 10.57 1.16
N PHE A 111 -8.00 10.74 -0.10
CA PHE A 111 -9.24 11.47 -0.40
C PHE A 111 -10.49 10.75 0.12
N LEU A 112 -10.56 9.42 0.04
CA LEU A 112 -11.67 8.65 0.61
C LEU A 112 -11.77 8.84 2.12
N TYR A 113 -10.65 8.91 2.83
CA TYR A 113 -10.63 9.20 4.26
C TYR A 113 -11.17 10.59 4.60
N PHE A 114 -10.85 11.61 3.81
CA PHE A 114 -11.49 12.91 3.97
C PHE A 114 -12.99 12.91 3.66
N CYS A 115 -13.50 11.90 2.95
CA CYS A 115 -14.92 11.79 2.63
C CYS A 115 -15.76 11.13 3.74
N PHE A 116 -15.17 10.63 4.84
CA PHE A 116 -15.94 10.07 5.97
C PHE A 116 -17.07 10.99 6.48
N PRO A 117 -16.87 12.31 6.69
CA PRO A 117 -17.93 13.20 7.17
C PRO A 117 -19.12 13.37 6.19
N ILE A 118 -18.97 12.95 4.93
CA ILE A 118 -20.04 13.02 3.92
C ILE A 118 -21.09 11.92 4.20
N TYR A 119 -20.63 10.72 4.58
CA TYR A 119 -21.48 9.56 4.85
C TYR A 119 -21.85 9.41 6.32
N TYR A 120 -21.04 9.96 7.21
CA TYR A 120 -21.19 9.85 8.66
C TYR A 120 -21.39 11.23 9.27
N LYS A 121 -22.51 11.46 9.96
CA LYS A 121 -22.81 12.76 10.55
C LYS A 121 -21.90 13.01 11.75
N ILE A 122 -21.06 14.04 11.67
CA ILE A 122 -20.07 14.41 12.71
C ILE A 122 -20.51 15.71 13.42
N ARG A 123 -19.94 15.98 14.60
CA ARG A 123 -20.09 17.26 15.33
C ARG A 123 -19.17 18.31 14.70
N GLY A 124 -19.72 19.41 14.18
CA GLY A 124 -18.96 20.51 13.54
C GLY A 124 -18.90 20.47 12.01
N LEU A 125 -18.83 19.30 11.39
CA LEU A 125 -18.78 19.11 9.93
C LEU A 125 -20.15 18.70 9.32
N GLY A 126 -21.25 19.04 10.00
CA GLY A 126 -22.60 18.63 9.57
C GLY A 126 -23.02 19.16 8.19
N PHE A 127 -22.35 20.21 7.68
CA PHE A 127 -22.63 20.76 6.36
C PHE A 127 -22.25 19.82 5.21
N MET A 128 -21.30 18.90 5.43
CA MET A 128 -20.84 17.93 4.42
C MET A 128 -21.81 16.77 4.24
N TYR A 129 -22.67 16.51 5.23
CA TYR A 129 -23.67 15.45 5.18
C TYR A 129 -24.85 15.87 4.27
N ARG A 130 -24.64 15.84 2.96
CA ARG A 130 -25.62 16.21 1.94
C ARG A 130 -25.82 15.08 0.93
N PRO A 131 -27.07 14.80 0.50
CA PRO A 131 -27.35 13.72 -0.44
C PRO A 131 -26.68 13.93 -1.82
N ALA A 132 -26.53 15.19 -2.25
CA ALA A 132 -25.83 15.53 -3.48
C ALA A 132 -24.35 15.09 -3.47
N LEU A 133 -23.66 15.25 -2.33
CA LEU A 133 -22.26 14.84 -2.18
C LEU A 133 -22.11 13.33 -2.00
N GLN A 134 -23.01 12.70 -1.23
CA GLN A 134 -23.02 11.26 -0.99
C GLN A 134 -23.16 10.43 -2.27
N LYS A 135 -23.83 10.96 -3.30
CA LYS A 135 -24.00 10.27 -4.58
C LYS A 135 -22.66 10.04 -5.30
N HIS A 136 -21.69 10.93 -5.11
CA HIS A 136 -20.47 10.97 -5.91
C HIS A 136 -19.18 10.72 -5.11
N ALA A 137 -19.23 10.87 -3.79
CA ALA A 137 -18.07 10.76 -2.92
C ALA A 137 -17.41 9.37 -2.86
N TYR A 138 -18.02 8.31 -3.40
CA TYR A 138 -17.40 6.98 -3.46
C TYR A 138 -16.48 6.79 -4.68
N TYR A 139 -16.74 7.46 -5.81
CA TYR A 139 -15.94 7.27 -7.03
C TYR A 139 -15.11 8.50 -7.42
N ILE A 140 -15.51 9.71 -7.02
CA ILE A 140 -14.73 10.93 -7.31
C ILE A 140 -13.30 10.84 -6.75
N PRO A 141 -13.07 10.39 -5.50
CA PRO A 141 -11.72 10.21 -4.97
C PRO A 141 -10.82 9.29 -5.79
N LEU A 142 -11.38 8.25 -6.41
CA LEU A 142 -10.63 7.37 -7.32
C LEU A 142 -10.18 8.12 -8.57
N VAL A 143 -11.11 8.85 -9.20
CA VAL A 143 -10.80 9.64 -10.40
C VAL A 143 -9.75 10.70 -10.08
N ILE A 144 -9.88 11.40 -8.95
CA ILE A 144 -8.91 12.39 -8.50
C ILE A 144 -7.56 11.74 -8.22
N GLY A 145 -7.51 10.61 -7.50
CA GLY A 145 -6.27 9.93 -7.16
C GLY A 145 -5.47 9.49 -8.39
N ILE A 146 -6.15 8.85 -9.35
CA ILE A 146 -5.54 8.44 -10.61
C ILE A 146 -5.10 9.66 -11.42
N SER A 147 -5.97 10.66 -11.58
CA SER A 147 -5.63 11.85 -12.38
C SER A 147 -4.45 12.62 -11.79
N LEU A 148 -4.44 12.80 -10.47
CA LEU A 148 -3.37 13.52 -9.78
C LEU A 148 -2.05 12.77 -9.88
N TRP A 149 -2.04 11.44 -9.72
CA TRP A 149 -0.84 10.63 -9.94
C TRP A 149 -0.29 10.80 -11.36
N LEU A 150 -1.15 10.64 -12.37
CA LEU A 150 -0.74 10.80 -13.78
C LEU A 150 -0.16 12.17 -14.09
N MET A 151 -0.58 13.21 -13.37
CA MET A 151 -0.05 14.58 -13.51
C MET A 151 1.32 14.77 -12.84
N ILE A 152 1.63 14.05 -11.76
CA ILE A 152 2.84 14.28 -10.96
C ILE A 152 3.94 13.22 -11.15
N GLN A 153 3.60 12.01 -11.62
CA GLN A 153 4.53 10.87 -11.67
C GLN A 153 5.84 11.13 -12.44
N GLY A 154 5.82 12.03 -13.43
CA GLY A 154 7.01 12.39 -14.22
C GLY A 154 7.77 13.62 -13.72
N LEU A 155 7.35 14.23 -12.61
CA LEU A 155 8.05 15.38 -12.04
C LEU A 155 9.24 14.90 -11.19
N PRO A 156 10.37 15.63 -11.16
CA PRO A 156 11.56 15.21 -10.41
C PRO A 156 11.34 14.85 -8.94
N PRO A 157 10.42 15.50 -8.18
CA PRO A 157 10.10 15.08 -6.82
C PRO A 157 9.40 13.72 -6.67
N PHE A 158 8.91 13.12 -7.76
CA PHE A 158 8.09 11.90 -7.73
C PHE A 158 8.59 10.80 -8.69
N ALA A 159 9.46 11.14 -9.65
CA ALA A 159 10.03 10.21 -10.60
C ALA A 159 11.14 9.35 -9.97
N VAL A 160 11.11 8.05 -10.25
CA VAL A 160 12.19 7.10 -9.93
C VAL A 160 12.67 6.54 -11.25
N ASP A 161 13.72 7.14 -11.78
CA ASP A 161 14.26 6.80 -13.09
C ASP A 161 15.49 5.89 -12.97
N ASN A 162 16.21 5.96 -11.85
CA ASN A 162 17.43 5.19 -11.63
C ASN A 162 17.29 4.26 -10.41
N LEU A 163 17.28 2.95 -10.67
CA LEU A 163 17.24 1.88 -9.67
C LEU A 163 18.13 0.73 -10.17
N SER A 164 19.04 0.23 -9.34
CA SER A 164 19.90 -0.90 -9.67
C SER A 164 19.70 -2.04 -8.69
N TRP A 165 19.84 -3.25 -9.20
CA TRP A 165 19.88 -4.47 -8.41
C TRP A 165 21.29 -4.66 -7.87
N ILE A 166 21.39 -4.98 -6.59
CA ILE A 166 22.64 -5.35 -5.94
C ILE A 166 22.52 -6.79 -5.47
N GLU A 167 23.40 -7.62 -5.98
CA GLU A 167 23.51 -9.02 -5.62
C GLU A 167 24.78 -9.23 -4.79
N CYS A 168 24.60 -9.76 -3.59
CA CYS A 168 25.69 -10.20 -2.72
C CYS A 168 25.62 -11.72 -2.57
N THR A 169 26.65 -12.42 -3.01
CA THR A 169 26.73 -13.89 -2.99
C THR A 169 27.12 -14.45 -1.62
N ALA A 170 27.98 -13.76 -0.86
CA ALA A 170 28.43 -14.17 0.45
C ALA A 170 28.91 -12.97 1.29
N ALA A 171 29.10 -13.19 2.59
CA ALA A 171 29.77 -12.20 3.43
C ALA A 171 31.23 -12.01 2.98
N GLY A 172 31.64 -10.76 2.81
CA GLY A 172 33.00 -10.40 2.40
C GLY A 172 33.28 -10.47 0.90
N THR A 173 32.27 -10.65 0.04
CA THR A 173 32.43 -10.52 -1.41
C THR A 173 32.09 -9.11 -1.89
N GLU A 174 32.59 -8.74 -3.07
CA GLU A 174 32.22 -7.47 -3.71
C GLU A 174 30.78 -7.55 -4.26
N PRO A 175 29.98 -6.47 -4.15
CA PRO A 175 28.61 -6.45 -4.65
C PRO A 175 28.59 -6.44 -6.19
N ILE A 176 27.75 -7.28 -6.78
CA ILE A 176 27.49 -7.30 -8.22
C ILE A 176 26.31 -6.37 -8.50
N VAL A 177 26.51 -5.38 -9.37
CA VAL A 177 25.51 -4.37 -9.72
C VAL A 177 24.90 -4.72 -11.06
N HIS A 178 23.59 -4.96 -11.09
CA HIS A 178 22.83 -5.14 -12.34
C HIS A 178 21.90 -3.96 -12.58
N GLU A 179 21.81 -3.52 -13.83
CA GLU A 179 20.91 -2.43 -14.21
C GLU A 179 19.46 -2.91 -14.24
N PHE A 180 18.59 -2.18 -13.55
CA PHE A 180 17.17 -2.50 -13.46
C PHE A 180 16.30 -1.40 -14.11
N LEU A 181 16.37 -0.17 -13.58
CA LEU A 181 15.77 1.02 -14.18
C LEU A 181 16.85 2.09 -14.35
N GLY A 182 16.93 2.65 -15.55
CA GLY A 182 17.91 3.70 -15.84
C GLY A 182 19.35 3.17 -15.85
N THR A 183 20.26 3.91 -15.24
CA THR A 183 21.71 3.63 -15.31
C THR A 183 22.32 3.41 -13.93
N SER A 184 23.21 2.43 -13.82
CA SER A 184 23.94 2.12 -12.58
C SER A 184 24.95 3.20 -12.18
N SER A 185 25.39 4.02 -13.13
CA SER A 185 26.30 5.16 -12.91
C SER A 185 25.62 6.39 -12.29
N ALA A 186 24.29 6.38 -12.12
CA ALA A 186 23.58 7.51 -11.54
C ALA A 186 24.08 7.81 -10.12
N THR A 187 24.13 9.10 -9.76
CA THR A 187 24.65 9.54 -8.45
C THR A 187 23.90 8.90 -7.29
N ALA A 188 22.57 8.76 -7.39
CA ALA A 188 21.75 8.13 -6.35
C ALA A 188 22.13 6.67 -6.09
N VAL A 189 22.41 5.91 -7.16
CA VAL A 189 22.82 4.50 -7.08
C VAL A 189 24.21 4.39 -6.48
N THR A 190 25.17 5.14 -7.02
CA THR A 190 26.57 5.11 -6.54
C THR A 190 26.71 5.61 -5.09
N SER A 191 26.00 6.68 -4.71
CA SER A 191 25.97 7.13 -3.31
C SER A 191 25.29 6.10 -2.42
N GLY A 192 24.20 5.48 -2.87
CA GLY A 192 23.50 4.44 -2.11
C GLY A 192 24.40 3.25 -1.83
N ILE A 193 25.10 2.74 -2.84
CA ILE A 193 26.08 1.65 -2.70
C ILE A 193 27.17 2.03 -1.69
N ASN A 194 27.76 3.23 -1.80
CA ASN A 194 28.79 3.68 -0.87
C ASN A 194 28.30 3.80 0.57
N THR A 195 27.02 4.17 0.78
CA THR A 195 26.43 4.24 2.12
C THR A 195 26.06 2.87 2.69
N THR A 196 25.56 1.96 1.86
CA THR A 196 25.16 0.61 2.28
C THR A 196 26.38 -0.31 2.48
N PHE A 197 27.42 -0.12 1.66
CA PHE A 197 28.66 -0.91 1.65
C PHE A 197 29.89 0.00 1.77
N PRO A 198 30.11 0.65 2.94
CA PRO A 198 31.20 1.63 3.09
C PRO A 198 32.60 1.03 2.92
N ASN A 199 32.75 -0.28 3.14
CA ASN A 199 34.00 -1.00 2.95
C ASN A 199 34.11 -1.66 1.56
N GLY A 200 33.13 -1.47 0.67
CA GLY A 200 33.04 -2.13 -0.63
C GLY A 200 32.73 -3.63 -0.57
N LEU A 201 32.40 -4.16 0.62
CA LEU A 201 32.15 -5.58 0.86
C LEU A 201 30.73 -5.82 1.37
N CYS A 202 30.13 -6.91 0.89
CA CYS A 202 28.83 -7.38 1.32
C CYS A 202 28.87 -7.89 2.77
N PRO A 203 27.93 -7.48 3.64
CA PRO A 203 27.90 -7.93 5.03
C PRO A 203 27.38 -9.37 5.18
N ALA A 204 26.55 -9.82 4.23
CA ALA A 204 25.95 -11.15 4.16
C ALA A 204 25.53 -11.45 2.73
N ALA A 205 25.11 -12.68 2.44
CA ALA A 205 24.48 -12.98 1.17
C ALA A 205 23.06 -12.38 1.16
N LEU A 206 22.89 -11.21 0.54
CA LEU A 206 21.57 -10.61 0.34
C LEU A 206 21.41 -9.99 -1.06
N ASP A 207 20.15 -9.88 -1.49
CA ASP A 207 19.80 -9.18 -2.73
C ASP A 207 18.94 -7.96 -2.38
N ASN A 208 19.31 -6.78 -2.88
CA ASN A 208 18.61 -5.54 -2.59
C ASN A 208 18.56 -4.62 -3.82
N THR A 209 17.64 -3.65 -3.81
CA THR A 209 17.58 -2.59 -4.81
C THR A 209 18.02 -1.26 -4.21
N ILE A 210 18.90 -0.56 -4.91
CA ILE A 210 19.42 0.75 -4.51
C ILE A 210 19.18 1.74 -5.65
N GLY A 211 18.70 2.94 -5.35
CA GLY A 211 18.42 3.94 -6.36
C GLY A 211 17.84 5.22 -5.79
N GLU A 212 17.06 5.91 -6.62
CA GLU A 212 16.44 7.17 -6.28
C GLU A 212 15.31 7.01 -5.25
N GLU A 213 15.40 7.81 -4.18
CA GLU A 213 14.37 7.92 -3.15
C GLU A 213 13.83 9.36 -3.10
N PRO A 214 13.04 9.78 -4.10
CA PRO A 214 12.62 11.16 -4.21
C PRO A 214 11.61 11.52 -3.11
N PHE A 215 11.74 12.73 -2.55
CA PHE A 215 11.01 13.12 -1.34
C PHE A 215 9.48 13.13 -1.52
N GLY A 216 8.98 13.37 -2.73
CA GLY A 216 7.55 13.49 -3.01
C GLY A 216 6.83 12.15 -2.86
N ILE A 217 7.48 11.04 -3.20
CA ILE A 217 6.98 9.68 -2.94
C ILE A 217 6.78 9.47 -1.44
N TRP A 218 7.82 9.76 -0.66
CA TRP A 218 7.78 9.63 0.78
C TRP A 218 6.72 10.54 1.40
N ALA A 219 6.55 11.76 0.89
CA ALA A 219 5.51 12.66 1.33
C ALA A 219 4.10 12.07 1.15
N ILE A 220 3.83 11.38 0.04
CA ILE A 220 2.54 10.70 -0.20
C ILE A 220 2.35 9.55 0.79
N VAL A 221 3.37 8.72 0.98
CA VAL A 221 3.31 7.57 1.90
C VAL A 221 3.07 8.05 3.34
N PHE A 222 3.86 9.01 3.81
CA PHE A 222 3.75 9.53 5.17
C PHE A 222 2.49 10.37 5.41
N ALA A 223 1.92 11.01 4.38
CA ALA A 223 0.66 11.73 4.51
C ALA A 223 -0.51 10.80 4.89
N GLN A 224 -0.43 9.50 4.57
CA GLN A 224 -1.53 8.59 4.84
C GLN A 224 -1.77 8.37 6.35
N THR A 225 -0.72 8.28 7.16
CA THR A 225 -0.82 8.03 8.61
C THR A 225 -1.63 9.10 9.35
N PRO A 226 -1.30 10.41 9.29
CA PRO A 226 -2.06 11.44 9.98
C PRO A 226 -3.50 11.56 9.45
N VAL A 227 -3.72 11.35 8.14
CA VAL A 227 -5.07 11.37 7.55
C VAL A 227 -5.90 10.18 8.05
N SER A 228 -5.29 9.01 8.21
CA SER A 228 -5.95 7.83 8.79
C SER A 228 -6.34 8.09 10.26
N ILE A 229 -5.46 8.71 11.05
CA ILE A 229 -5.79 9.10 12.43
C ILE A 229 -6.97 10.07 12.46
N LEU A 230 -6.98 11.07 11.57
CA LEU A 230 -8.07 12.03 11.46
C LEU A 230 -9.40 11.34 11.09
N ALA A 231 -9.38 10.43 10.12
CA ALA A 231 -10.54 9.62 9.75
C ALA A 231 -11.07 8.78 10.92
N LEU A 232 -10.18 8.23 11.75
CA LEU A 232 -10.56 7.48 12.95
C LEU A 232 -11.29 8.38 13.95
N LEU A 233 -10.81 9.61 14.16
CA LEU A 233 -11.49 10.61 15.00
C LEU A 233 -12.87 10.97 14.44
N PHE A 234 -13.00 11.08 13.12
CA PHE A 234 -14.27 11.32 12.45
C PHE A 234 -15.28 10.20 12.69
N ILE A 235 -14.87 8.94 12.52
CA ILE A 235 -15.73 7.77 12.76
C ILE A 235 -16.12 7.70 14.24
N ARG A 236 -15.17 7.89 15.16
CA ARG A 236 -15.43 7.89 16.61
C ARG A 236 -16.44 8.98 17.00
N SER A 237 -16.29 10.18 16.46
CA SER A 237 -17.22 11.30 16.70
C SER A 237 -18.62 11.00 16.18
N SER A 238 -18.73 10.38 15.00
CA SER A 238 -20.03 9.98 14.45
C SER A 238 -20.69 8.87 15.28
N LEU A 239 -19.95 7.86 15.72
CA LEU A 239 -20.45 6.80 16.60
C LEU A 239 -20.99 7.37 17.92
N LYS A 240 -20.26 8.30 18.54
CA LYS A 240 -20.69 8.96 19.78
C LYS A 240 -22.01 9.72 19.57
N LYS A 241 -22.13 10.48 18.48
CA LYS A 241 -23.34 11.22 18.15
C LYS A 241 -24.54 10.31 17.89
N ASN A 242 -24.32 9.19 17.19
CA ASN A 242 -25.39 8.21 16.96
C ASN A 242 -25.83 7.56 18.28
N LEU A 243 -24.93 7.29 19.22
CA LEU A 243 -25.30 6.80 20.55
C LEU A 243 -26.15 7.84 21.30
N GLU A 244 -25.70 9.10 21.35
CA GLU A 244 -26.43 10.22 21.98
C GLU A 244 -27.82 10.45 21.36
N SER A 245 -28.00 10.22 20.05
CA SER A 245 -29.32 10.36 19.40
C SER A 245 -30.22 9.15 19.58
N ASN A 246 -29.66 7.94 19.74
CA ASN A 246 -30.44 6.72 19.91
C ASN A 246 -30.98 6.57 21.34
N ASP A 247 -30.35 7.17 22.36
CA ASP A 247 -30.91 7.27 23.73
C ASP A 247 -32.23 8.07 23.78
N VAL A 248 -32.53 8.88 22.76
CA VAL A 248 -33.78 9.66 22.65
C VAL A 248 -34.83 8.97 21.77
N GLN A 249 -34.44 7.94 21.00
CA GLN A 249 -35.27 7.38 19.92
C GLN A 249 -35.16 5.85 19.88
N ASP A 250 -35.60 5.21 20.96
CA ASP A 250 -35.56 3.77 21.08
C ASP A 250 -36.53 3.07 20.08
N LEU A 251 -36.15 1.85 19.65
CA LEU A 251 -37.04 0.74 19.24
C LEU A 251 -37.66 0.56 17.83
N LYS A 252 -37.44 1.35 16.76
CA LYS A 252 -38.23 1.13 15.51
C LYS A 252 -37.56 0.99 14.13
N SER A 253 -36.24 0.84 14.00
CA SER A 253 -35.67 0.62 12.66
C SER A 253 -34.49 -0.35 12.64
N ASN A 254 -34.71 -1.55 12.09
CA ASN A 254 -33.66 -2.54 11.80
C ASN A 254 -32.52 -1.93 10.97
N ASN A 255 -32.85 -0.99 10.07
CA ASN A 255 -31.87 -0.24 9.26
C ASN A 255 -30.90 0.64 10.08
N VAL A 256 -31.32 1.17 11.23
CA VAL A 256 -30.45 1.99 12.10
C VAL A 256 -29.51 1.10 12.91
N LYS A 257 -30.01 -0.05 13.37
CA LYS A 257 -29.21 -1.04 14.10
C LYS A 257 -28.11 -1.65 13.22
N GLU A 258 -28.45 -2.01 11.98
CA GLU A 258 -27.48 -2.52 10.98
C GLU A 258 -26.41 -1.49 10.61
N LYS A 259 -26.80 -0.23 10.37
CA LYS A 259 -25.84 0.86 10.11
C LYS A 259 -24.88 1.09 11.27
N ASN A 260 -25.39 1.06 12.51
CA ASN A 260 -24.55 1.19 13.70
C ASN A 260 -23.58 0.01 13.86
N GLN A 261 -24.01 -1.21 13.54
CA GLN A 261 -23.15 -2.41 13.62
C GLN A 261 -22.03 -2.38 12.57
N ILE A 262 -22.34 -2.04 11.31
CA ILE A 262 -21.34 -1.87 10.24
C ILE A 262 -20.32 -0.79 10.64
N SER A 263 -20.79 0.33 11.20
CA SER A 263 -19.92 1.43 11.63
C SER A 263 -18.99 1.04 12.79
N LYS A 264 -19.48 0.24 13.75
CA LYS A 264 -18.67 -0.27 14.87
C LYS A 264 -17.64 -1.31 14.42
N SER A 265 -18.03 -2.28 13.60
CA SER A 265 -17.10 -3.27 13.05
C SER A 265 -16.03 -2.62 12.19
N PHE A 266 -16.43 -1.64 11.36
CA PHE A 266 -15.49 -0.85 10.57
C PHE A 266 -14.52 -0.06 11.44
N TYR A 267 -15.01 0.60 12.51
CA TYR A 267 -14.16 1.33 13.46
C TYR A 267 -13.11 0.43 14.14
N ILE A 268 -13.50 -0.77 14.56
CA ILE A 268 -12.57 -1.74 15.20
C ILE A 268 -11.48 -2.17 14.20
N GLY A 269 -11.87 -2.53 12.98
CA GLY A 269 -10.90 -2.89 11.93
C GLY A 269 -9.97 -1.73 11.57
N PHE A 270 -10.50 -0.50 11.52
CA PHE A 270 -9.74 0.69 11.20
C PHE A 270 -8.76 1.10 12.32
N ILE A 271 -9.13 0.92 13.60
CA ILE A 271 -8.20 1.07 14.72
C ILE A 271 -7.01 0.12 14.57
N GLY A 272 -7.25 -1.16 14.31
CA GLY A 272 -6.18 -2.15 14.18
C GLY A 272 -5.18 -1.74 13.10
N LYS A 273 -5.67 -1.20 11.98
CA LYS A 273 -4.82 -0.66 10.93
C LYS A 273 -3.98 0.54 11.38
N VAL A 274 -4.60 1.53 12.02
CA VAL A 274 -3.89 2.73 12.46
C VAL A 274 -2.80 2.38 13.47
N ILE A 275 -3.08 1.47 14.41
CA ILE A 275 -2.08 0.98 15.37
C ILE A 275 -0.95 0.25 14.66
N GLY A 276 -1.26 -0.62 13.68
CA GLY A 276 -0.23 -1.33 12.91
C GLY A 276 0.56 -0.45 11.93
N SER A 277 0.17 0.81 11.74
CA SER A 277 0.87 1.78 10.87
C SER A 277 1.74 2.77 11.65
N ILE A 278 1.75 2.69 12.99
CA ILE A 278 2.58 3.48 13.92
C ILE A 278 3.70 2.57 14.40
#